data_AF-A0A1A7PAF5-F1
#
_entry.id   AF-A0A1A7PAF5-F1
#
_cell.length_a   1.000
_cell.length_b   1.000
_cell.length_c   1.000
_cell.angle_alpha   90.00
_cell.angle_beta   90.00
_cell.angle_gamma   90.00
#
_symmetry.space_group_name_H-M   'P 1'
#
loop_
_entity.id
_entity.type
_entity.pdbx_description
1 polymer ?
#
loop_
_entity_poly.entity_id
_entity_poly.type
_entity_poly.pdbx_seq_one_letter_code
_entity_poly.pdbx_strand_id
1 'polypeptide(L)'
;MNKFIIIGHHSSHFLNVERLLQQHGLNSANKSKREQLTPVEITTVLRKVCSQQENTPTILPVTINKPQIAIKGNRNKRRKKQKITPVVAVTGSNNQLKINPIWNGLFLDLMLSNLDQDMWGWADSNAIEVLNYWAELDPEIKFIFVYDHPSNIFLHSSVEQALSLDANEIDNKLQQWQHYNQKMLALFNQYKSRSVLLCGQQMLDEVNSAVEKVANTLSAPLSLEQQYNVMNVEDNTEQKQNSALEKFVVNNILQGYKEVANVYEELQNNATLPYLTLEEQNSAALSAWKDLIKQKSDLDSQKYTIKKNKDRIAELISSTTELSERLNTAQNSFSSQKANLELKNHQLQDDLDHSRKNSQELSRQLGNIQEQTTRITTEKEKIAKELQQIKEKNHLLQKELAEDNKELLEQVHILQQELEHYFEENQKLKQKPLLFGAPERVKQQLNYQLGAKMIENSRSLFGWLKMPFSLSHIQREYKMHKKYNQQQENLPKLEEYQDYVQSEKVKGHLSYQLGELYLKNNILGFLVKLPNVVKGFRKNKK
;
A
#
# COMPACT_ATOMS: atom_id res chain seq x y z
N MET A 1 -68.04 -48.48 -31.97
CA MET A 1 -67.08 -47.77 -31.10
C MET A 1 -66.85 -48.65 -29.89
N ASN A 2 -65.61 -48.98 -29.54
CA ASN A 2 -65.34 -49.80 -28.36
C ASN A 2 -65.21 -48.90 -27.13
N LYS A 3 -66.09 -49.10 -26.15
CA LYS A 3 -66.17 -48.33 -24.90
C LYS A 3 -65.77 -49.24 -23.74
N PHE A 4 -64.81 -48.82 -22.92
CA PHE A 4 -64.30 -49.63 -21.82
C PHE A 4 -64.41 -48.90 -20.49
N ILE A 5 -64.82 -49.62 -19.44
CA ILE A 5 -64.74 -49.15 -18.05
C ILE A 5 -63.85 -50.11 -17.29
N ILE A 6 -62.73 -49.59 -16.78
CA ILE A 6 -61.76 -50.35 -15.98
C ILE A 6 -62.08 -50.12 -14.49
N ILE A 7 -62.30 -51.21 -13.77
CA ILE A 7 -62.78 -51.19 -12.39
C ILE A 7 -61.85 -52.04 -11.55
N GLY A 8 -61.36 -51.48 -10.45
CA GLY A 8 -60.56 -52.22 -9.49
C GLY A 8 -60.59 -51.54 -8.14
N HIS A 9 -60.27 -52.29 -7.09
CA HIS A 9 -60.18 -51.75 -5.75
C HIS A 9 -59.08 -50.68 -5.66
N HIS A 10 -59.16 -49.72 -4.74
CA HIS A 10 -58.13 -48.68 -4.58
C HIS A 10 -56.74 -49.24 -4.25
N SER A 11 -56.66 -50.46 -3.74
CA SER A 11 -55.41 -51.17 -3.46
C SER A 11 -54.95 -52.07 -4.61
N SER A 12 -55.66 -52.10 -5.74
CA SER A 12 -55.24 -52.82 -6.95
C SER A 12 -54.56 -51.89 -7.95
N HIS A 13 -53.82 -52.48 -8.87
CA HIS A 13 -53.04 -51.83 -9.91
C HIS A 13 -53.92 -51.42 -11.12
N PHE A 14 -55.22 -51.21 -10.94
CA PHE A 14 -56.16 -50.90 -12.03
C PHE A 14 -55.80 -49.62 -12.81
N LEU A 15 -55.21 -48.62 -12.16
CA LEU A 15 -54.66 -47.42 -12.83
C LEU A 15 -53.41 -47.73 -13.67
N ASN A 16 -52.58 -48.70 -13.24
CA ASN A 16 -51.44 -49.12 -14.05
C ASN A 16 -51.92 -49.90 -15.28
N VAL A 17 -52.97 -50.72 -15.12
CA VAL A 17 -53.65 -51.41 -16.21
C VAL A 17 -54.22 -50.42 -17.23
N GLU A 18 -54.86 -49.33 -16.79
CA GLU A 18 -55.33 -48.26 -17.68
C GLU A 18 -54.19 -47.67 -18.51
N ARG A 19 -53.07 -47.29 -17.86
CA ARG A 19 -51.91 -46.73 -18.57
C ARG A 19 -51.31 -47.72 -19.58
N LEU A 20 -51.26 -49.01 -19.24
CA LEU A 20 -50.80 -50.05 -20.16
C LEU A 20 -51.73 -50.18 -21.36
N LEU A 21 -53.05 -50.21 -21.15
CA LEU A 21 -54.00 -50.28 -22.26
C LEU A 21 -53.95 -49.01 -23.14
N GLN A 22 -53.69 -47.84 -22.55
CA GLN A 22 -53.47 -46.60 -23.29
C GLN A 22 -52.26 -46.68 -24.23
N GLN A 23 -51.18 -47.33 -23.78
CA GLN A 23 -50.00 -47.58 -24.62
C GLN A 23 -50.30 -48.53 -25.80
N HIS A 24 -51.34 -49.35 -25.71
CA HIS A 24 -51.76 -50.31 -26.72
C HIS A 24 -53.00 -49.88 -27.53
N GLY A 25 -53.33 -48.59 -27.54
CA GLY A 25 -54.32 -47.99 -28.43
C GLY A 25 -55.69 -47.68 -27.80
N LEU A 26 -55.85 -47.77 -26.48
CA LEU A 26 -57.04 -47.29 -25.77
C LEU A 26 -56.95 -45.78 -25.51
N ASN A 27 -57.81 -44.95 -26.10
CA ASN A 27 -57.81 -43.52 -25.79
C ASN A 27 -58.46 -43.22 -24.43
N SER A 28 -57.99 -42.17 -23.76
CA SER A 28 -58.65 -41.66 -22.55
C SER A 28 -59.97 -40.98 -22.91
N ALA A 29 -60.99 -41.20 -22.08
CA ALA A 29 -62.29 -40.53 -22.22
C ALA A 29 -62.16 -38.99 -22.17
N ASN A 30 -62.69 -38.31 -23.19
CA ASN A 30 -62.88 -36.86 -23.18
C ASN A 30 -63.89 -36.44 -22.11
N LYS A 31 -63.74 -35.21 -21.61
CA LYS A 31 -64.76 -34.56 -20.76
C LYS A 31 -66.09 -34.42 -21.50
N SER A 32 -67.19 -34.37 -20.77
CA SER A 32 -68.52 -34.17 -21.33
C SER A 32 -68.62 -32.80 -22.02
N LYS A 33 -69.39 -32.70 -23.12
CA LYS A 33 -69.35 -31.52 -24.01
C LYS A 33 -69.92 -30.26 -23.36
N ARG A 34 -71.03 -30.37 -22.62
CA ARG A 34 -71.74 -29.25 -21.98
C ARG A 34 -71.24 -28.98 -20.56
N GLU A 35 -71.20 -30.01 -19.73
CA GLU A 35 -70.88 -29.86 -18.30
C GLU A 35 -69.37 -29.89 -18.02
N GLN A 36 -68.54 -30.24 -19.01
CA GLN A 36 -67.08 -30.33 -18.88
C GLN A 36 -66.63 -31.27 -17.74
N LEU A 37 -67.45 -32.27 -17.43
CA LEU A 37 -67.18 -33.25 -16.38
C LEU A 37 -66.43 -34.46 -16.94
N THR A 38 -65.46 -34.95 -16.20
CA THR A 38 -64.81 -36.24 -16.44
C THR A 38 -65.75 -37.40 -16.08
N PRO A 39 -65.53 -38.61 -16.62
CA PRO A 39 -66.32 -39.77 -16.24
C PRO A 39 -66.29 -40.07 -14.73
N VAL A 40 -65.14 -39.86 -14.07
CA VAL A 40 -65.00 -40.02 -12.62
C VAL A 40 -65.85 -39.01 -11.86
N GLU A 41 -65.86 -37.74 -12.28
CA GLU A 41 -66.72 -36.72 -11.69
C GLU A 41 -68.20 -37.06 -11.88
N ILE A 42 -68.59 -37.56 -13.06
CA ILE A 42 -69.96 -38.04 -13.32
C ILE A 42 -70.32 -39.19 -12.34
N THR A 43 -69.43 -40.17 -12.14
CA THR A 43 -69.64 -41.22 -11.13
C THR A 43 -69.87 -40.64 -9.74
N THR A 44 -69.10 -39.62 -9.33
CA THR A 44 -69.29 -39.02 -8.00
C THR A 44 -70.63 -38.30 -7.86
N VAL A 45 -71.13 -37.65 -8.92
CA VAL A 45 -72.45 -37.01 -8.94
C VAL A 45 -73.53 -38.07 -8.84
N LEU A 46 -73.45 -39.14 -9.65
CA LEU A 46 -74.42 -40.24 -9.62
C LEU A 46 -74.47 -40.93 -8.27
N ARG A 47 -73.32 -41.16 -7.62
CA ARG A 47 -73.25 -41.72 -6.26
C ARG A 47 -73.95 -40.85 -5.24
N LYS A 48 -73.72 -39.53 -5.26
CA LYS A 48 -74.37 -38.58 -4.35
C LYS A 48 -75.89 -38.59 -4.52
N VAL A 49 -76.37 -38.74 -5.74
CA VAL A 49 -77.81 -38.86 -6.03
C VAL A 49 -78.36 -40.16 -5.46
N CYS A 50 -77.65 -41.27 -5.64
CA CYS A 50 -78.05 -42.57 -5.11
C CYS A 50 -78.15 -42.56 -3.57
N SER A 51 -77.19 -41.95 -2.88
CA SER A 51 -77.19 -41.87 -1.41
C SER A 51 -78.25 -40.91 -0.84
N GLN A 52 -78.71 -39.92 -1.62
CA GLN A 52 -79.80 -39.02 -1.23
C GLN A 52 -81.18 -39.68 -1.35
N GLN A 53 -81.37 -40.60 -2.31
CA GLN A 53 -82.64 -41.32 -2.49
C GLN A 53 -82.91 -42.32 -1.35
N GLU A 54 -81.87 -42.94 -0.78
CA GLU A 54 -82.01 -43.86 0.36
C GLU A 54 -82.47 -43.16 1.66
N ASN A 55 -82.35 -41.84 1.75
CA ASN A 55 -82.63 -41.06 2.97
C ASN A 55 -84.00 -40.34 2.99
N THR A 56 -84.92 -40.64 2.07
CA THR A 56 -86.27 -40.04 2.09
C THR A 56 -87.31 -40.96 2.74
N PRO A 57 -88.00 -40.54 3.84
CA PRO A 57 -89.00 -41.38 4.48
C PRO A 57 -90.29 -41.39 3.65
N THR A 58 -90.70 -42.57 3.19
CA THR A 58 -91.95 -42.81 2.48
C THR A 58 -93.15 -42.49 3.40
N ILE A 59 -93.81 -41.35 3.18
CA ILE A 59 -95.12 -41.06 3.77
C ILE A 59 -96.17 -41.84 2.98
N LEU A 60 -96.73 -42.88 3.59
CA LEU A 60 -97.90 -43.61 3.06
C LEU A 60 -99.19 -42.80 3.30
N PRO A 61 -100.14 -42.76 2.35
CA PRO A 61 -101.41 -42.08 2.56
C PRO A 61 -102.32 -42.90 3.50
N VAL A 62 -102.90 -42.17 4.46
CA VAL A 62 -103.84 -42.65 5.49
C VAL A 62 -105.10 -43.22 4.84
N THR A 63 -105.37 -44.51 5.09
CA THR A 63 -106.70 -45.09 4.83
C THR A 63 -107.41 -45.28 6.17
N ILE A 64 -108.52 -44.59 6.33
CA ILE A 64 -109.42 -44.61 7.49
C ILE A 64 -110.15 -45.96 7.52
N ASN A 65 -110.15 -46.66 8.65
CA ASN A 65 -111.18 -47.66 8.94
C ASN A 65 -111.54 -47.68 10.44
N LYS A 66 -112.85 -47.58 10.70
CA LYS A 66 -113.53 -47.60 12.00
C LYS A 66 -113.64 -49.04 12.58
N PRO A 67 -113.95 -49.18 13.88
CA PRO A 67 -113.59 -50.34 14.70
C PRO A 67 -114.67 -51.44 14.72
N GLN A 68 -114.27 -52.69 14.96
CA GLN A 68 -115.18 -53.75 15.42
C GLN A 68 -114.61 -54.56 16.59
N ILE A 69 -115.19 -54.29 17.76
CA ILE A 69 -115.79 -55.23 18.74
C ILE A 69 -114.93 -56.42 19.21
N ALA A 70 -114.57 -56.33 20.50
CA ALA A 70 -114.08 -57.41 21.33
C ALA A 70 -115.23 -58.28 21.87
N ILE A 71 -115.06 -59.61 21.92
CA ILE A 71 -115.70 -60.47 22.93
C ILE A 71 -114.67 -61.42 23.54
N LYS A 72 -114.72 -61.46 24.87
CA LYS A 72 -113.84 -62.14 25.83
C LYS A 72 -114.04 -63.66 25.82
N GLY A 73 -112.96 -64.39 26.08
CA GLY A 73 -112.97 -65.80 26.50
C GLY A 73 -111.73 -66.12 27.34
N ASN A 74 -111.95 -66.56 28.57
CA ASN A 74 -111.04 -66.43 29.72
C ASN A 74 -110.18 -67.69 29.97
N ARG A 75 -109.03 -67.46 30.64
CA ARG A 75 -108.33 -68.32 31.63
C ARG A 75 -107.38 -69.46 31.18
N ASN A 76 -106.10 -69.09 31.27
CA ASN A 76 -105.09 -69.63 32.18
C ASN A 76 -104.78 -71.14 32.18
N LYS A 77 -103.59 -71.49 31.67
CA LYS A 77 -102.64 -72.39 32.35
C LYS A 77 -101.20 -72.08 31.96
N ARG A 78 -100.39 -71.79 32.99
CA ARG A 78 -98.94 -71.52 32.98
C ARG A 78 -98.17 -72.59 32.20
N ARG A 79 -97.33 -72.18 31.25
CA ARG A 79 -96.11 -72.89 30.82
C ARG A 79 -95.07 -71.88 30.32
N LYS A 80 -93.85 -71.99 30.86
CA LYS A 80 -92.64 -71.23 30.49
C LYS A 80 -92.46 -71.27 28.96
N LYS A 81 -92.48 -70.11 28.29
CA LYS A 81 -92.09 -70.00 26.88
C LYS A 81 -90.59 -69.69 26.79
N GLN A 82 -89.85 -70.65 26.23
CA GLN A 82 -88.56 -70.44 25.61
C GLN A 82 -88.72 -69.36 24.52
N LYS A 83 -87.79 -68.40 24.47
CA LYS A 83 -87.63 -67.47 23.35
C LYS A 83 -87.19 -68.27 22.13
N ILE A 84 -88.14 -68.63 21.28
CA ILE A 84 -87.88 -68.99 19.88
C ILE A 84 -87.95 -67.65 19.14
N THR A 85 -86.79 -67.07 18.87
CA THR A 85 -86.67 -66.01 17.85
C THR A 85 -86.92 -66.64 16.50
N PRO A 86 -87.79 -66.08 15.65
CA PRO A 86 -88.08 -66.64 14.34
C PRO A 86 -86.86 -66.49 13.45
N VAL A 87 -86.52 -67.57 12.74
CA VAL A 87 -85.63 -67.55 11.58
C VAL A 87 -86.29 -66.64 10.56
N VAL A 88 -85.80 -65.41 10.46
CA VAL A 88 -86.05 -64.55 9.31
C VAL A 88 -85.19 -65.12 8.20
N ALA A 89 -85.84 -65.78 7.24
CA ALA A 89 -85.27 -66.00 5.93
C ALA A 89 -84.95 -64.61 5.36
N VAL A 90 -83.66 -64.27 5.31
CA VAL A 90 -83.18 -63.10 4.57
C VAL A 90 -83.26 -63.49 3.10
N THR A 91 -84.43 -63.30 2.50
CA THR A 91 -84.52 -63.16 1.05
C THR A 91 -83.77 -61.89 0.70
N GLY A 92 -82.55 -62.03 0.19
CA GLY A 92 -81.76 -60.93 -0.32
C GLY A 92 -82.52 -60.22 -1.43
N SER A 93 -83.14 -59.09 -1.11
CA SER A 93 -83.58 -58.14 -2.12
C SER A 93 -82.32 -57.46 -2.65
N ASN A 94 -81.89 -57.85 -3.85
CA ASN A 94 -80.99 -57.05 -4.68
C ASN A 94 -81.65 -55.68 -4.88
N ASN A 95 -81.34 -54.70 -4.03
CA ASN A 95 -81.73 -53.31 -4.24
C ASN A 95 -80.92 -52.78 -5.43
N GLN A 96 -81.46 -52.99 -6.62
CA GLN A 96 -80.98 -52.39 -7.86
C GLN A 96 -81.23 -50.88 -7.72
N LEU A 97 -80.16 -50.10 -7.49
CA LEU A 97 -80.20 -48.65 -7.41
C LEU A 97 -80.71 -48.10 -8.75
N LYS A 98 -82.01 -47.75 -8.81
CA LYS A 98 -82.62 -47.18 -10.01
C LYS A 98 -82.32 -45.70 -10.07
N ILE A 99 -81.23 -45.36 -10.75
CA ILE A 99 -80.89 -43.97 -11.07
C ILE A 99 -82.01 -43.38 -11.94
N ASN A 100 -82.48 -42.19 -11.57
CA ASN A 100 -83.57 -41.52 -12.26
C ASN A 100 -83.15 -41.16 -13.72
N PRO A 101 -83.97 -41.43 -14.74
CA PRO A 101 -83.69 -41.11 -16.14
C PRO A 101 -83.27 -39.66 -16.44
N ILE A 102 -83.56 -38.71 -15.55
CA ILE A 102 -83.11 -37.31 -15.66
C ILE A 102 -81.58 -37.21 -15.80
N TRP A 103 -80.83 -38.14 -15.21
CA TRP A 103 -79.37 -38.16 -15.27
C TRP A 103 -78.80 -38.73 -16.58
N ASN A 104 -79.65 -39.29 -17.45
CA ASN A 104 -79.24 -39.81 -18.76
C ASN A 104 -78.66 -38.70 -19.66
N GLY A 105 -78.99 -37.43 -19.38
CA GLY A 105 -78.37 -36.29 -20.05
C GLY A 105 -76.86 -36.24 -19.87
N LEU A 106 -76.32 -36.61 -18.71
CA LEU A 106 -74.88 -36.65 -18.46
C LEU A 106 -74.19 -37.77 -19.25
N PHE A 107 -74.83 -38.94 -19.31
CA PHE A 107 -74.37 -40.06 -20.14
C PHE A 107 -74.29 -39.67 -21.61
N LEU A 108 -75.37 -39.09 -22.15
CA LEU A 108 -75.42 -38.69 -23.55
C LEU A 108 -74.40 -37.60 -23.87
N ASP A 109 -74.22 -36.63 -22.97
CA ASP A 109 -73.22 -35.55 -23.12
C ASP A 109 -71.78 -36.09 -23.16
N LEU A 110 -71.49 -37.15 -22.39
CA LEU A 110 -70.21 -37.84 -22.42
C LEU A 110 -70.02 -38.67 -23.70
N MET A 111 -71.07 -39.36 -24.17
CA MET A 111 -71.00 -40.13 -25.41
C MET A 111 -70.79 -39.20 -26.61
N LEU A 112 -71.47 -38.06 -26.65
CA LEU A 112 -71.34 -37.05 -27.71
C LEU A 112 -69.93 -36.46 -27.84
N SER A 113 -69.19 -36.32 -26.74
CA SER A 113 -67.82 -35.80 -26.76
C SER A 113 -66.77 -36.83 -27.17
N ASN A 114 -67.13 -38.11 -27.21
CA ASN A 114 -66.26 -39.23 -27.55
C ASN A 114 -66.68 -39.95 -28.84
N LEU A 115 -67.62 -39.39 -29.62
CA LEU A 115 -68.10 -40.00 -30.86
C LEU A 115 -67.00 -40.19 -31.92
N ASP A 116 -66.00 -39.29 -31.95
CA ASP A 116 -64.93 -39.36 -32.95
C ASP A 116 -63.82 -40.36 -32.57
N GLN A 117 -63.91 -40.99 -31.39
CA GLN A 117 -62.92 -41.96 -30.91
C GLN A 117 -63.35 -43.41 -31.23
N ASP A 118 -62.50 -44.15 -31.94
CA ASP A 118 -62.75 -45.55 -32.29
C ASP A 118 -62.77 -46.49 -31.06
N MET A 119 -61.83 -46.26 -30.13
CA MET A 119 -61.69 -46.99 -28.87
C MET A 119 -61.33 -46.05 -27.73
N TRP A 120 -62.12 -46.08 -26.67
CA TRP A 120 -61.89 -45.22 -25.51
C TRP A 120 -62.43 -45.81 -24.21
N GLY A 121 -61.88 -45.33 -23.09
CA GLY A 121 -62.31 -45.77 -21.77
C GLY A 121 -61.74 -44.92 -20.64
N TRP A 122 -62.11 -45.30 -19.43
CA TRP A 122 -61.56 -44.71 -18.21
C TRP A 122 -61.49 -45.75 -17.09
N ALA A 123 -60.60 -45.50 -16.14
CA ALA A 123 -60.52 -46.26 -14.90
C ALA A 123 -61.19 -45.53 -13.73
N ASP A 124 -62.04 -46.25 -13.00
CA ASP A 124 -62.66 -45.72 -11.79
C ASP A 124 -63.02 -46.84 -10.80
N SER A 125 -62.43 -46.81 -9.60
CA SER A 125 -62.79 -47.74 -8.51
C SER A 125 -64.25 -47.56 -8.10
N ASN A 126 -64.76 -46.33 -8.18
CA ASN A 126 -66.09 -45.97 -7.73
C ASN A 126 -67.19 -46.36 -8.70
N ALA A 127 -66.84 -46.67 -9.96
CA ALA A 127 -67.79 -47.05 -10.99
C ALA A 127 -68.55 -48.34 -10.67
N ILE A 128 -68.02 -49.19 -9.79
CA ILE A 128 -68.66 -50.43 -9.33
C ILE A 128 -70.08 -50.22 -8.77
N GLU A 129 -70.36 -49.04 -8.18
CA GLU A 129 -71.66 -48.74 -7.58
C GLU A 129 -72.72 -48.35 -8.61
N VAL A 130 -72.29 -47.72 -9.70
CA VAL A 130 -73.15 -47.22 -10.78
C VAL A 130 -73.06 -48.09 -12.04
N LEU A 131 -72.33 -49.21 -11.98
CA LEU A 131 -72.06 -50.08 -13.13
C LEU A 131 -73.34 -50.55 -13.80
N ASN A 132 -74.33 -50.98 -13.02
CA ASN A 132 -75.63 -51.42 -13.53
C ASN A 132 -76.32 -50.32 -14.37
N TYR A 133 -76.19 -49.06 -13.98
CA TYR A 133 -76.73 -47.95 -14.76
C TYR A 133 -76.03 -47.78 -16.10
N TRP A 134 -74.69 -47.80 -16.13
CA TRP A 134 -73.93 -47.76 -17.39
C TRP A 134 -74.25 -48.96 -18.30
N ALA A 135 -74.37 -50.14 -17.69
CA ALA A 135 -74.67 -51.40 -18.33
C ALA A 135 -76.07 -51.44 -18.98
N GLU A 136 -77.07 -50.80 -18.35
CA GLU A 136 -78.46 -50.72 -18.84
C GLU A 136 -78.63 -49.67 -19.95
N LEU A 137 -77.91 -48.56 -19.88
CA LEU A 137 -77.99 -47.49 -20.89
C LEU A 137 -77.31 -47.86 -22.21
N ASP A 138 -76.24 -48.65 -22.15
CA ASP A 138 -75.47 -49.01 -23.33
C ASP A 138 -75.00 -50.47 -23.30
N PRO A 139 -75.63 -51.34 -24.10
CA PRO A 139 -75.25 -52.74 -24.22
C PRO A 139 -73.83 -52.96 -24.76
N GLU A 140 -73.24 -52.01 -25.47
CA GLU A 140 -71.94 -52.15 -26.12
C GLU A 140 -70.74 -51.82 -25.20
N ILE A 141 -70.99 -51.25 -24.01
CA ILE A 141 -69.92 -50.98 -23.04
C ILE A 141 -69.34 -52.31 -22.54
N LYS A 142 -68.01 -52.41 -22.59
CA LYS A 142 -67.21 -53.54 -22.13
C LYS A 142 -66.59 -53.22 -20.77
N PHE A 143 -66.50 -54.21 -19.90
CA PHE A 143 -65.99 -54.02 -18.53
C PHE A 143 -64.68 -54.77 -18.31
N ILE A 144 -63.71 -54.11 -17.69
CA ILE A 144 -62.44 -54.74 -17.32
C ILE A 144 -62.34 -54.67 -15.80
N PHE A 145 -62.48 -55.81 -15.14
CA PHE A 145 -62.36 -55.94 -13.70
C PHE A 145 -60.94 -56.34 -13.34
N VAL A 146 -60.30 -55.57 -12.46
CA VAL A 146 -58.91 -55.76 -12.03
C VAL A 146 -58.90 -56.05 -10.53
N TYR A 147 -58.56 -57.29 -10.18
CA TYR A 147 -58.28 -57.69 -8.80
C TYR A 147 -56.78 -57.83 -8.59
N ASP A 148 -56.35 -57.78 -7.32
CA ASP A 148 -54.97 -58.03 -6.93
C ASP A 148 -54.92 -58.73 -5.58
N HIS A 149 -53.74 -59.25 -5.24
CA HIS A 149 -53.52 -59.95 -3.98
C HIS A 149 -53.79 -59.02 -2.78
N PRO A 150 -54.49 -59.48 -1.72
CA PRO A 150 -54.84 -58.65 -0.55
C PRO A 150 -53.61 -58.12 0.20
N SER A 151 -52.41 -58.67 -0.03
CA SER A 151 -51.14 -58.13 0.48
C SER A 151 -50.88 -56.69 0.08
N ASN A 152 -51.46 -56.22 -1.04
CA ASN A 152 -51.23 -54.87 -1.55
C ASN A 152 -51.78 -53.78 -0.61
N ILE A 153 -52.66 -54.13 0.33
CA ILE A 153 -53.16 -53.22 1.37
C ILE A 153 -52.03 -52.77 2.31
N PHE A 154 -50.96 -53.57 2.44
CA PHE A 154 -49.79 -53.27 3.27
C PHE A 154 -48.71 -52.47 2.53
N LEU A 155 -48.90 -52.18 1.23
CA LEU A 155 -48.02 -51.27 0.49
C LEU A 155 -48.22 -49.86 1.04
N HIS A 156 -47.14 -49.29 1.56
CA HIS A 156 -47.13 -47.97 2.18
C HIS A 156 -46.19 -47.04 1.39
N SER A 157 -46.69 -45.85 1.08
CA SER A 157 -45.92 -44.81 0.39
C SER A 157 -44.95 -44.10 1.34
N SER A 158 -45.25 -44.08 2.65
CA SER A 158 -44.37 -43.51 3.67
C SER A 158 -44.21 -44.43 4.89
N VAL A 159 -43.07 -44.29 5.58
CA VAL A 159 -42.79 -45.04 6.83
C VAL A 159 -43.78 -44.68 7.93
N GLU A 160 -44.23 -43.43 7.99
CA GLU A 160 -45.21 -42.97 8.98
C GLU A 160 -46.57 -43.64 8.79
N GLN A 161 -47.02 -43.80 7.54
CA GLN A 161 -48.24 -44.56 7.22
C GLN A 161 -48.12 -46.03 7.61
N ALA A 162 -46.94 -46.63 7.46
CA ALA A 162 -46.71 -48.02 7.88
C ALA A 162 -46.78 -48.18 9.41
N LEU A 163 -46.25 -47.20 10.15
CA LEU A 163 -46.17 -47.22 11.61
C LEU A 163 -47.50 -46.85 12.28
N SER A 164 -48.41 -46.17 11.58
CA SER A 164 -49.72 -45.79 12.10
C SER A 164 -50.80 -46.86 11.92
N LEU A 165 -50.54 -47.92 11.14
CA LEU A 165 -51.49 -49.00 10.91
C LEU A 165 -51.79 -49.74 12.22
N ASP A 166 -53.03 -49.66 12.69
CA ASP A 166 -53.52 -50.43 13.83
C ASP A 166 -54.32 -51.67 13.36
N ALA A 167 -54.62 -52.56 14.31
CA ALA A 167 -55.36 -53.79 14.01
C ALA A 167 -56.78 -53.50 13.46
N ASN A 168 -57.43 -52.45 13.95
CA ASN A 168 -58.80 -52.09 13.55
C ASN A 168 -58.84 -51.51 12.12
N GLU A 169 -57.83 -50.73 11.73
CA GLU A 169 -57.66 -50.18 10.39
C GLU A 169 -57.35 -51.29 9.40
N ILE A 170 -56.51 -52.26 9.77
CA ILE A 170 -56.24 -53.44 8.94
C ILE A 170 -57.52 -54.25 8.75
N ASP A 171 -58.27 -54.52 9.82
CA ASP A 171 -59.58 -55.18 9.76
C ASP A 171 -60.54 -54.45 8.82
N ASN A 172 -60.67 -53.13 8.99
CA ASN A 172 -61.56 -52.32 8.17
C ASN A 172 -61.14 -52.32 6.69
N LYS A 173 -59.85 -52.16 6.39
CA LYS A 173 -59.34 -52.19 5.01
C LYS A 173 -59.51 -53.56 4.36
N LEU A 174 -59.28 -54.66 5.10
CA LEU A 174 -59.49 -56.01 4.59
C LEU A 174 -60.98 -56.32 4.38
N GLN A 175 -61.86 -55.87 5.27
CA GLN A 175 -63.31 -55.99 5.10
C GLN A 175 -63.82 -55.17 3.90
N GLN A 176 -63.30 -53.95 3.71
CA GLN A 176 -63.60 -53.14 2.54
C GLN A 176 -63.16 -53.82 1.25
N TRP A 177 -61.93 -54.36 1.24
CA TRP A 177 -61.42 -55.14 0.12
C TRP A 177 -62.30 -56.37 -0.16
N GLN A 178 -62.70 -57.11 0.87
CA GLN A 178 -63.57 -58.28 0.75
C GLN A 178 -64.93 -57.88 0.16
N HIS A 179 -65.61 -56.89 0.74
CA HIS A 179 -66.92 -56.43 0.29
C HIS A 179 -66.87 -55.92 -1.16
N TYR A 180 -65.85 -55.14 -1.50
CA TYR A 180 -65.65 -54.61 -2.83
C TYR A 180 -65.46 -55.74 -3.86
N ASN A 181 -64.55 -56.68 -3.60
CA ASN A 181 -64.24 -57.74 -4.55
C ASN A 181 -65.38 -58.78 -4.66
N GLN A 182 -66.14 -59.03 -3.60
CA GLN A 182 -67.38 -59.83 -3.69
C GLN A 182 -68.42 -59.17 -4.60
N LYS A 183 -68.63 -57.86 -4.45
CA LYS A 183 -69.53 -57.09 -5.32
C LYS A 183 -69.04 -57.08 -6.77
N MET A 184 -67.72 -56.98 -6.96
CA MET A 184 -67.08 -57.01 -8.27
C MET A 184 -67.28 -58.37 -8.95
N LEU A 185 -67.07 -59.47 -8.22
CA LEU A 185 -67.28 -60.83 -8.71
C LEU A 185 -68.76 -61.06 -9.09
N ALA A 186 -69.70 -60.57 -8.29
CA ALA A 186 -71.13 -60.65 -8.59
C ALA A 186 -71.49 -59.92 -9.90
N LEU A 187 -70.96 -58.69 -10.09
CA LEU A 187 -71.17 -57.90 -11.32
C LEU A 187 -70.48 -58.51 -12.54
N PHE A 188 -69.29 -59.07 -12.35
CA PHE A 188 -68.58 -59.83 -13.39
C PHE A 188 -69.43 -61.01 -13.87
N ASN A 189 -69.96 -61.81 -12.94
CA ASN A 189 -70.83 -62.94 -13.26
C ASN A 189 -72.13 -62.51 -13.96
N GLN A 190 -72.70 -61.35 -13.59
CA GLN A 190 -73.89 -60.78 -14.23
C GLN A 190 -73.65 -60.35 -15.69
N TYR A 191 -72.46 -59.82 -16.01
CA TYR A 191 -72.13 -59.29 -17.34
C TYR A 191 -71.02 -60.08 -18.07
N LYS A 192 -70.91 -61.38 -17.78
CA LYS A 192 -69.79 -62.26 -18.21
C LYS A 192 -69.49 -62.24 -19.72
N SER A 193 -70.49 -62.02 -20.58
CA SER A 193 -70.31 -62.00 -22.04
C SER A 193 -69.59 -60.75 -22.58
N ARG A 194 -69.45 -59.71 -21.77
CA ARG A 194 -68.83 -58.42 -22.16
C ARG A 194 -67.86 -57.89 -21.10
N SER A 195 -67.41 -58.77 -20.21
CA SER A 195 -66.48 -58.43 -19.14
C SER A 195 -65.28 -59.36 -19.12
N VAL A 196 -64.15 -58.86 -18.62
CA VAL A 196 -62.94 -59.64 -18.38
C VAL A 196 -62.50 -59.42 -16.94
N LEU A 197 -62.04 -60.47 -16.29
CA LEU A 197 -61.48 -60.43 -14.94
C LEU A 197 -59.98 -60.74 -14.99
N LEU A 198 -59.17 -59.81 -14.49
CA LEU A 198 -57.71 -59.82 -14.61
C LEU A 198 -57.03 -59.61 -13.26
N CYS A 199 -55.91 -60.31 -13.05
CA CYS A 199 -54.98 -59.97 -11.99
C CYS A 199 -54.07 -58.81 -12.42
N GLY A 200 -54.09 -57.69 -11.69
CA GLY A 200 -53.28 -56.51 -12.00
C GLY A 200 -51.78 -56.79 -12.01
N GLN A 201 -51.30 -57.58 -11.04
CA GLN A 201 -49.89 -57.98 -10.95
C GLN A 201 -49.45 -58.83 -12.16
N GLN A 202 -50.26 -59.82 -12.57
CA GLN A 202 -49.93 -60.64 -13.73
C GLN A 202 -49.91 -59.84 -15.04
N MET A 203 -50.80 -58.85 -15.17
CA MET A 203 -50.79 -57.97 -16.33
C MET A 203 -49.51 -57.13 -16.42
N LEU A 204 -48.90 -56.79 -15.29
CA LEU A 204 -47.61 -56.09 -15.25
C LEU A 204 -46.44 -57.03 -15.58
N ASP A 205 -46.50 -58.28 -15.15
CA ASP A 205 -45.44 -59.27 -15.37
C ASP A 205 -45.42 -59.84 -16.81
N GLU A 206 -46.59 -60.08 -17.41
CA GLU A 206 -46.75 -60.67 -18.75
C GLU A 206 -47.58 -59.79 -19.71
N VAL A 207 -47.18 -58.52 -19.87
CA VAL A 207 -47.93 -57.48 -20.60
C VAL A 207 -48.45 -57.93 -21.98
N ASN A 208 -47.57 -58.46 -22.85
CA ASN A 208 -47.95 -58.79 -24.24
C ASN A 208 -48.97 -59.94 -24.33
N SER A 209 -48.77 -61.01 -23.55
CA SER A 209 -49.68 -62.16 -23.46
C SER A 209 -51.03 -61.75 -22.85
N ALA A 210 -50.98 -60.86 -21.86
CA ALA A 210 -52.18 -60.36 -21.19
C ALA A 210 -53.04 -59.48 -22.10
N VAL A 211 -52.42 -58.51 -22.79
CA VAL A 211 -53.10 -57.59 -23.71
C VAL A 211 -53.72 -58.35 -24.87
N GLU A 212 -53.06 -59.36 -25.42
CA GLU A 212 -53.59 -60.19 -26.52
C GLU A 212 -54.83 -61.00 -26.08
N LYS A 213 -54.82 -61.57 -24.87
CA LYS A 213 -55.97 -62.28 -24.31
C LYS A 213 -57.14 -61.34 -24.02
N VAL A 214 -56.88 -60.13 -23.53
CA VAL A 214 -57.90 -59.10 -23.32
C VAL A 214 -58.49 -58.67 -24.66
N ALA A 215 -57.66 -58.44 -25.68
CA ALA A 215 -58.06 -58.07 -27.04
C ALA A 215 -59.00 -59.12 -27.67
N ASN A 216 -58.60 -60.39 -27.56
CA ASN A 216 -59.37 -61.52 -28.09
C ASN A 216 -60.70 -61.70 -27.37
N THR A 217 -60.72 -61.62 -26.04
CA THR A 217 -61.94 -61.83 -25.23
C THR A 217 -62.94 -60.70 -25.42
N LEU A 218 -62.46 -59.46 -25.55
CA LEU A 218 -63.30 -58.28 -25.74
C LEU A 218 -63.55 -57.92 -27.20
N SER A 219 -63.05 -58.70 -28.18
CA SER A 219 -63.16 -58.38 -29.61
C SER A 219 -62.76 -56.92 -29.89
N ALA A 220 -61.59 -56.53 -29.41
CA ALA A 220 -61.05 -55.17 -29.49
C ALA A 220 -59.72 -55.19 -30.26
N PRO A 221 -59.53 -54.36 -31.31
CA PRO A 221 -58.28 -54.28 -32.06
C PRO A 221 -57.21 -53.52 -31.26
N LEU A 222 -56.71 -54.12 -30.17
CA LEU A 222 -55.53 -53.63 -29.46
C LEU A 222 -54.29 -53.98 -30.28
N SER A 223 -53.50 -52.98 -30.63
CA SER A 223 -52.33 -53.15 -31.51
C SER A 223 -51.06 -53.34 -30.69
N LEU A 224 -50.31 -54.41 -30.98
CA LEU A 224 -48.98 -54.67 -30.40
C LEU A 224 -47.88 -53.81 -31.06
N GLU A 225 -48.18 -53.10 -32.15
CA GLU A 225 -47.20 -52.43 -33.01
C GLU A 225 -46.73 -51.05 -32.51
N GLN A 226 -47.42 -50.43 -31.54
CA GLN A 226 -47.04 -49.11 -31.01
C GLN A 226 -46.07 -49.23 -29.84
N GLN A 227 -44.80 -49.53 -30.12
CA GLN A 227 -43.71 -49.23 -29.19
C GLN A 227 -43.50 -47.72 -29.14
N TYR A 228 -44.26 -47.01 -28.31
CA TYR A 228 -43.83 -45.68 -27.88
C TYR A 228 -42.56 -45.84 -27.05
N ASN A 229 -41.52 -45.09 -27.42
CA ASN A 229 -40.26 -44.98 -26.67
C ASN A 229 -40.56 -44.89 -25.18
N VAL A 230 -39.89 -45.75 -24.40
CA VAL A 230 -39.82 -45.68 -22.95
C VAL A 230 -39.22 -44.31 -22.59
N MET A 231 -40.08 -43.30 -22.53
CA MET A 231 -39.78 -42.05 -21.89
C MET A 231 -39.60 -42.40 -20.42
N ASN A 232 -38.37 -42.22 -19.96
CA ASN A 232 -37.94 -42.23 -18.57
C ASN A 232 -39.09 -41.81 -17.66
N VAL A 233 -39.73 -42.79 -17.02
CA VAL A 233 -40.34 -42.56 -15.72
C VAL A 233 -39.15 -42.33 -14.81
N GLU A 234 -38.80 -41.06 -14.68
CA GLU A 234 -37.89 -40.57 -13.67
C GLU A 234 -38.25 -41.24 -12.33
N ASP A 235 -37.24 -41.92 -11.78
CA ASP A 235 -36.95 -41.98 -10.35
C ASP A 235 -38.17 -41.96 -9.43
N ASN A 236 -38.76 -43.13 -9.20
CA ASN A 236 -39.46 -43.45 -7.95
C ASN A 236 -39.75 -44.95 -7.78
N THR A 237 -39.30 -45.81 -8.69
CA THR A 237 -39.12 -47.23 -8.37
C THR A 237 -37.74 -47.39 -7.71
N GLU A 238 -37.62 -46.86 -6.49
CA GLU A 238 -37.11 -47.77 -5.47
C GLU A 238 -38.03 -48.99 -5.56
N GLN A 239 -37.57 -50.01 -6.27
CA GLN A 239 -38.05 -51.35 -6.03
C GLN A 239 -37.76 -51.59 -4.55
N LYS A 240 -38.71 -51.19 -3.68
CA LYS A 240 -38.99 -51.89 -2.44
C LYS A 240 -39.25 -53.32 -2.87
N GLN A 241 -38.17 -54.06 -3.10
CA GLN A 241 -38.23 -55.51 -3.05
C GLN A 241 -38.74 -55.77 -1.64
N ASN A 242 -40.04 -56.02 -1.53
CA ASN A 242 -40.67 -56.36 -0.27
C ASN A 242 -39.79 -57.46 0.34
N SER A 243 -39.16 -57.15 1.47
CA SER A 243 -38.18 -58.04 2.12
C SER A 243 -38.83 -59.40 2.33
N ALA A 244 -38.07 -60.51 2.31
CA ALA A 244 -38.68 -61.81 2.59
C ALA A 244 -39.36 -61.81 3.97
N LEU A 245 -38.88 -60.95 4.89
CA LEU A 245 -39.52 -60.65 6.17
C LEU A 245 -40.89 -59.99 6.01
N GLU A 246 -41.03 -58.96 5.17
CA GLU A 246 -42.30 -58.27 4.94
C GLU A 246 -43.33 -59.21 4.30
N LYS A 247 -42.92 -59.97 3.28
CA LYS A 247 -43.79 -60.97 2.63
C LYS A 247 -44.26 -62.03 3.62
N PHE A 248 -43.36 -62.52 4.49
CA PHE A 248 -43.71 -63.50 5.51
C PHE A 248 -44.68 -62.94 6.55
N VAL A 249 -44.43 -61.74 7.08
CA VAL A 249 -45.32 -61.10 8.07
C VAL A 249 -46.71 -60.86 7.47
N VAL A 250 -46.79 -60.31 6.26
CA VAL A 250 -48.06 -60.08 5.57
C VAL A 250 -48.80 -61.40 5.32
N ASN A 251 -48.10 -62.45 4.88
CA ASN A 251 -48.74 -63.75 4.66
C ASN A 251 -49.30 -64.34 5.97
N ASN A 252 -48.57 -64.24 7.09
CA ASN A 252 -49.07 -64.68 8.39
C ASN A 252 -50.30 -63.89 8.85
N ILE A 253 -50.34 -62.57 8.61
CA ILE A 253 -51.52 -61.76 8.93
C ILE A 253 -52.72 -62.24 8.11
N LEU A 254 -52.53 -62.45 6.81
CA LEU A 254 -53.60 -62.88 5.90
C LEU A 254 -54.15 -64.28 6.21
N GLN A 255 -53.34 -65.19 6.75
CA GLN A 255 -53.83 -66.50 7.23
C GLN A 255 -54.92 -66.37 8.31
N GLY A 256 -54.97 -65.27 9.06
CA GLY A 256 -56.03 -64.97 10.02
C GLY A 256 -57.40 -64.66 9.38
N TYR A 257 -57.43 -64.30 8.09
CA TYR A 257 -58.63 -63.83 7.38
C TYR A 257 -59.06 -64.82 6.29
N LYS A 258 -59.59 -65.96 6.71
CA LYS A 258 -60.03 -67.04 5.80
C LYS A 258 -61.06 -66.58 4.77
N GLU A 259 -61.94 -65.65 5.12
CA GLU A 259 -62.96 -65.14 4.20
C GLU A 259 -62.35 -64.31 3.06
N VAL A 260 -61.31 -63.53 3.35
CA VAL A 260 -60.56 -62.74 2.35
C VAL A 260 -59.82 -63.69 1.40
N ALA A 261 -59.20 -64.74 1.94
CA ALA A 261 -58.53 -65.77 1.16
C ALA A 261 -59.51 -66.50 0.21
N ASN A 262 -60.69 -66.88 0.70
CA ASN A 262 -61.71 -67.53 -0.12
C ASN A 262 -62.17 -66.64 -1.30
N VAL A 263 -62.41 -65.35 -1.04
CA VAL A 263 -62.79 -64.40 -2.11
C VAL A 263 -61.66 -64.25 -3.13
N TYR A 264 -60.41 -64.22 -2.68
CA TYR A 264 -59.26 -64.18 -3.58
C TYR A 264 -59.14 -65.44 -4.44
N GLU A 265 -59.31 -66.63 -3.87
CA GLU A 265 -59.32 -67.90 -4.61
C GLU A 265 -60.48 -67.96 -5.62
N GLU A 266 -61.67 -67.49 -5.24
CA GLU A 266 -62.82 -67.39 -6.15
C GLU A 266 -62.54 -66.44 -7.33
N LEU A 267 -61.88 -65.30 -7.09
CA LEU A 267 -61.46 -64.39 -8.16
C LEU A 267 -60.43 -65.07 -9.06
N GLN A 268 -59.43 -65.73 -8.50
CA GLN A 268 -58.41 -66.47 -9.25
C GLN A 268 -59.03 -67.56 -10.14
N ASN A 269 -59.98 -68.34 -9.61
CA ASN A 269 -60.65 -69.41 -10.37
C ASN A 269 -61.52 -68.87 -11.52
N ASN A 270 -62.08 -67.66 -11.38
CA ASN A 270 -62.91 -67.02 -12.40
C ASN A 270 -62.13 -66.09 -13.34
N ALA A 271 -60.86 -65.82 -13.03
CA ALA A 271 -60.03 -64.90 -13.81
C ALA A 271 -59.70 -65.48 -15.18
N THR A 272 -59.70 -64.60 -16.18
CA THR A 272 -59.19 -64.91 -17.52
C THR A 272 -57.67 -65.08 -17.48
N LEU A 273 -57.00 -64.42 -16.53
CA LEU A 273 -55.58 -64.49 -16.24
C LEU A 273 -55.36 -64.59 -14.73
N PRO A 274 -55.18 -65.82 -14.20
CA PRO A 274 -54.86 -66.03 -12.81
C PRO A 274 -53.35 -65.94 -12.54
N TYR A 275 -52.99 -65.23 -11.47
CA TYR A 275 -51.59 -65.11 -11.03
C TYR A 275 -51.14 -66.42 -10.39
N LEU A 276 -50.22 -67.13 -11.05
CA LEU A 276 -49.67 -68.41 -10.61
C LEU A 276 -48.49 -68.16 -9.65
N THR A 277 -48.74 -68.22 -8.34
CA THR A 277 -47.67 -68.25 -7.34
C THR A 277 -47.08 -69.64 -7.23
N LEU A 278 -45.79 -69.80 -7.56
CA LEU A 278 -44.98 -70.93 -7.11
C LEU A 278 -44.68 -70.74 -5.63
N GLU A 279 -45.55 -71.24 -4.76
CA GLU A 279 -45.36 -71.12 -3.31
C GLU A 279 -44.31 -72.13 -2.82
N GLU A 280 -43.07 -71.68 -2.62
CA GLU A 280 -42.12 -72.37 -1.74
C GLU A 280 -42.50 -72.10 -0.27
N GLN A 281 -43.56 -72.75 0.23
CA GLN A 281 -44.05 -72.55 1.60
C GLN A 281 -43.03 -72.95 2.68
N ASN A 282 -42.08 -73.83 2.38
CA ASN A 282 -41.18 -74.41 3.39
C ASN A 282 -39.89 -73.59 3.63
N SER A 283 -39.54 -72.62 2.78
CA SER A 283 -38.31 -71.81 2.93
C SER A 283 -38.57 -70.37 3.43
N ALA A 284 -39.82 -69.90 3.36
CA ALA A 284 -40.19 -68.51 3.59
C ALA A 284 -39.90 -67.98 5.01
N ALA A 285 -40.12 -68.81 6.05
CA ALA A 285 -39.83 -68.42 7.43
C ALA A 285 -38.30 -68.30 7.68
N LEU A 286 -37.52 -69.19 7.05
CA LEU A 286 -36.07 -69.20 7.19
C LEU A 286 -35.42 -68.07 6.38
N SER A 287 -35.96 -67.72 5.21
CA SER A 287 -35.53 -66.52 4.46
C SER A 287 -35.88 -65.24 5.21
N ALA A 288 -37.09 -65.13 5.78
CA ALA A 288 -37.48 -64.00 6.61
C ALA A 288 -36.58 -63.83 7.85
N TRP A 289 -36.24 -64.93 8.51
CA TRP A 289 -35.32 -64.90 9.65
C TRP A 289 -33.90 -64.48 9.24
N LYS A 290 -33.38 -65.00 8.12
CA LYS A 290 -32.07 -64.58 7.58
C LYS A 290 -32.05 -63.09 7.24
N ASP A 291 -33.11 -62.57 6.65
CA ASP A 291 -33.25 -61.16 6.32
C ASP A 291 -33.27 -60.29 7.59
N LEU A 292 -33.99 -60.71 8.63
CA LEU A 292 -34.02 -60.01 9.93
C LEU A 292 -32.63 -59.95 10.56
N ILE A 293 -31.91 -61.09 10.61
CA ILE A 293 -30.56 -61.14 11.17
C ILE A 293 -29.60 -60.26 10.38
N LYS A 294 -29.70 -60.27 9.04
CA LYS A 294 -28.89 -59.41 8.17
C LYS A 294 -29.16 -57.92 8.42
N GLN A 295 -30.43 -57.52 8.48
CA GLN A 295 -30.80 -56.13 8.80
C GLN A 295 -30.28 -55.70 10.17
N LYS A 296 -30.36 -56.58 11.18
CA LYS A 296 -29.83 -56.31 12.51
C LYS A 296 -28.30 -56.15 12.49
N SER A 297 -27.58 -57.04 11.80
CA SER A 297 -26.12 -56.94 11.69
C SER A 297 -25.69 -55.68 10.94
N ASP A 298 -26.41 -55.31 9.88
CA ASP A 298 -26.14 -54.09 9.10
C ASP A 298 -26.36 -52.85 9.99
N LEU A 299 -27.43 -52.82 10.77
CA LEU A 299 -27.74 -51.74 11.70
C LEU A 299 -26.68 -51.62 12.81
N ASP A 300 -26.20 -52.73 13.36
CA ASP A 300 -25.12 -52.73 14.35
C ASP A 300 -23.79 -52.24 13.75
N SER A 301 -23.49 -52.62 12.50
CA SER A 301 -22.31 -52.13 11.76
C SER A 301 -22.38 -50.62 11.51
N GLN A 302 -23.57 -50.10 11.14
CA GLN A 302 -23.80 -48.68 10.94
C GLN A 302 -23.66 -47.91 12.25
N LYS A 303 -24.23 -48.41 13.36
CA LYS A 303 -24.05 -47.82 14.69
C LYS A 303 -22.59 -47.73 15.09
N TYR A 304 -21.81 -48.77 14.83
CA TYR A 304 -20.37 -48.77 15.10
C TYR A 304 -19.64 -47.71 14.24
N THR A 305 -19.92 -47.64 12.94
CA THR A 305 -19.35 -46.61 12.06
C THR A 305 -19.72 -45.20 12.52
N ILE A 306 -20.98 -44.97 12.90
CA ILE A 306 -21.44 -43.68 13.43
C ILE A 306 -20.69 -43.31 14.70
N LYS A 307 -20.50 -44.27 15.63
CA LYS A 307 -19.72 -44.04 16.86
C LYS A 307 -18.29 -43.63 16.53
N LYS A 308 -17.59 -44.39 15.68
CA LYS A 308 -16.22 -44.10 15.24
C LYS A 308 -16.11 -42.73 14.58
N ASN A 309 -17.05 -42.37 13.72
CA ASN A 309 -17.06 -41.06 13.06
C ASN A 309 -17.31 -39.93 14.06
N LYS A 310 -18.19 -40.14 15.05
CA LYS A 310 -18.42 -39.16 16.13
C LYS A 310 -17.13 -38.88 16.92
N ASP A 311 -16.37 -39.92 17.23
CA ASP A 311 -15.11 -39.78 17.98
C ASP A 311 -14.05 -39.04 17.13
N ARG A 312 -13.94 -39.34 15.82
CA ARG A 312 -13.05 -38.61 14.89
C ARG A 312 -13.44 -37.14 14.74
N ILE A 313 -14.74 -36.83 14.72
CA ILE A 313 -15.22 -35.44 14.68
C ILE A 313 -14.83 -34.70 15.96
N ALA A 314 -14.95 -35.33 17.12
CA ALA A 314 -14.52 -34.72 18.39
C ALA A 314 -13.01 -34.41 18.41
N GLU A 315 -12.19 -35.33 17.90
CA GLU A 315 -10.74 -35.13 17.76
C GLU A 315 -10.41 -33.98 16.78
N LEU A 316 -11.07 -33.94 15.62
CA LEU A 316 -10.93 -32.85 14.66
C LEU A 316 -11.31 -31.51 15.27
N ILE A 317 -12.42 -31.43 16.01
CA ILE A 317 -12.83 -30.21 16.70
C ILE A 317 -11.72 -29.73 17.65
N SER A 318 -11.16 -30.61 18.49
CA SER A 318 -10.05 -30.28 19.40
C SER A 318 -8.82 -29.75 18.65
N SER A 319 -8.46 -30.38 17.53
CA SER A 319 -7.32 -29.93 16.71
C SER A 319 -7.58 -28.55 16.06
N THR A 320 -8.81 -28.31 15.60
CA THR A 320 -9.18 -27.02 14.99
C THR A 320 -9.22 -25.90 16.03
N THR A 321 -9.64 -26.18 17.27
CA THR A 321 -9.62 -25.20 18.36
C THR A 321 -8.18 -24.81 18.71
N GLU A 322 -7.26 -25.77 18.84
CA GLU A 322 -5.84 -25.49 19.09
C GLU A 322 -5.20 -24.65 17.96
N LEU A 323 -5.50 -24.98 16.71
CA LEU A 323 -5.01 -24.20 15.57
C LEU A 323 -5.56 -22.77 15.57
N SER A 324 -6.83 -22.59 15.94
CA SER A 324 -7.44 -21.25 16.02
C SER A 324 -6.82 -20.39 17.12
N GLU A 325 -6.47 -20.98 18.27
CA GLU A 325 -5.76 -20.30 19.36
C GLU A 325 -4.34 -19.92 18.94
N ARG A 326 -3.62 -20.82 18.26
CA ARG A 326 -2.29 -20.52 17.69
C ARG A 326 -2.36 -19.39 16.66
N LEU A 327 -3.39 -19.36 15.84
CA LEU A 327 -3.59 -18.30 14.86
C LEU A 327 -3.89 -16.95 15.54
N ASN A 328 -4.75 -16.93 16.56
CA ASN A 328 -5.04 -15.72 17.33
C ASN A 328 -3.81 -15.18 18.06
N THR A 329 -3.02 -16.04 18.69
CA THR A 329 -1.77 -15.62 19.35
C THR A 329 -0.74 -15.07 18.37
N ALA A 330 -0.57 -15.72 17.21
CA ALA A 330 0.29 -15.22 16.14
C ALA A 330 -0.19 -13.86 15.59
N GLN A 331 -1.51 -13.71 15.36
CA GLN A 331 -2.13 -12.47 14.88
C GLN A 331 -1.90 -11.31 15.86
N ASN A 332 -2.08 -11.56 17.16
CA ASN A 332 -1.85 -10.57 18.20
C ASN A 332 -0.38 -10.15 18.26
N SER A 333 0.55 -11.12 18.19
CA SER A 333 1.99 -10.84 18.15
C SER A 333 2.38 -9.99 16.93
N PHE A 334 1.85 -10.33 15.75
CA PHE A 334 2.08 -9.57 14.53
C PHE A 334 1.53 -8.13 14.63
N SER A 335 0.32 -7.96 15.18
CA SER A 335 -0.28 -6.65 15.41
C SER A 335 0.59 -5.77 16.33
N SER A 336 1.09 -6.33 17.43
CA SER A 336 2.01 -5.62 18.33
C SER A 336 3.34 -5.26 17.65
N GLN A 337 3.92 -6.15 16.85
CA GLN A 337 5.14 -5.85 16.09
C GLN A 337 4.91 -4.74 15.06
N LYS A 338 3.78 -4.78 14.35
CA LYS A 338 3.41 -3.75 13.38
C LYS A 338 3.28 -2.38 14.03
N ALA A 339 2.59 -2.28 15.16
CA ALA A 339 2.45 -1.02 15.91
C ALA A 339 3.82 -0.46 16.36
N ASN A 340 4.73 -1.33 16.82
CA ASN A 340 6.09 -0.93 17.19
C ASN A 340 6.90 -0.41 15.99
N LEU A 341 6.76 -1.05 14.82
CA LEU A 341 7.41 -0.58 13.59
C LEU A 341 6.85 0.76 13.10
N GLU A 342 5.53 0.95 13.18
CA GLU A 342 4.88 2.23 12.86
C GLU A 342 5.39 3.35 13.75
N LEU A 343 5.49 3.11 15.07
CA LEU A 343 6.02 4.09 16.02
C LEU A 343 7.49 4.43 15.73
N LYS A 344 8.32 3.42 15.42
CA LYS A 344 9.73 3.63 15.07
C LYS A 344 9.91 4.38 13.74
N ASN A 345 9.05 4.12 12.76
CA ASN A 345 9.04 4.88 11.51
C ASN A 345 8.66 6.34 11.75
N HIS A 346 7.70 6.62 12.64
CA HIS A 346 7.34 7.99 12.97
C HIS A 346 8.48 8.74 13.64
N GLN A 347 9.16 8.10 14.61
CA GLN A 347 10.37 8.65 15.24
C GLN A 347 11.49 8.95 14.21
N LEU A 348 11.77 8.01 13.31
CA LEU A 348 12.77 8.21 12.27
C LEU A 348 12.42 9.37 11.32
N GLN A 349 11.13 9.57 11.04
CA GLN A 349 10.66 10.68 10.23
C GLN A 349 10.89 12.02 10.93
N ASP A 350 10.58 12.09 12.23
CA ASP A 350 10.82 13.29 13.05
C ASP A 350 12.32 13.62 13.14
N ASP A 351 13.17 12.61 13.35
CA ASP A 351 14.63 12.76 13.37
C ASP A 351 15.20 13.25 12.03
N LEU A 352 14.66 12.73 10.92
CA LEU A 352 15.02 13.17 9.56
C LEU A 352 14.64 14.63 9.34
N ASP A 353 13.44 15.04 9.74
CA ASP A 353 12.99 16.42 9.58
C ASP A 353 13.76 17.38 10.48
N HIS A 354 14.14 16.94 11.68
CA HIS A 354 15.03 17.70 12.55
C HIS A 354 16.43 17.88 11.93
N SER A 355 17.03 16.80 11.41
CA SER A 355 18.32 16.85 10.71
C SER A 355 18.28 17.73 9.45
N ARG A 356 17.17 17.72 8.71
CA ARG A 356 16.97 18.60 7.55
C ARG A 356 16.94 20.07 7.95
N LYS A 357 16.20 20.43 8.99
CA LYS A 357 16.16 21.81 9.53
C LYS A 357 17.54 22.27 9.97
N ASN A 358 18.27 21.42 10.71
CA ASN A 358 19.64 21.74 11.15
C ASN A 358 20.58 21.93 9.96
N SER A 359 20.49 21.07 8.93
CA SER A 359 21.30 21.18 7.72
C SER A 359 20.98 22.46 6.93
N GLN A 360 19.70 22.86 6.86
CA GLN A 360 19.28 24.13 6.24
C GLN A 360 19.84 25.35 6.99
N GLU A 361 19.78 25.36 8.32
CA GLU A 361 20.35 26.44 9.13
C GLU A 361 21.87 26.52 8.96
N LEU A 362 22.57 25.38 8.97
CA LEU A 362 24.02 25.33 8.71
C LEU A 362 24.36 25.88 7.33
N SER A 363 23.58 25.51 6.30
CA SER A 363 23.75 26.03 4.94
C SER A 363 23.52 27.54 4.87
N ARG A 364 22.57 28.07 5.66
CA ARG A 364 22.30 29.51 5.75
C ARG A 364 23.47 30.25 6.41
N GLN A 365 24.01 29.69 7.49
CA GLN A 365 25.19 30.22 8.17
C GLN A 365 26.42 30.21 7.25
N LEU A 366 26.66 29.12 6.52
CA LEU A 366 27.72 29.05 5.52
C LEU A 366 27.55 30.12 4.43
N GLY A 367 26.32 30.34 3.94
CA GLY A 367 26.02 31.41 2.99
C GLY A 367 26.38 32.80 3.52
N ASN A 368 26.01 33.10 4.77
CA ASN A 368 26.34 34.38 5.42
C ASN A 368 27.86 34.56 5.59
N ILE A 369 28.57 33.51 6.05
CA ILE A 369 30.03 33.54 6.20
C ILE A 369 30.70 33.72 4.84
N GLN A 370 30.21 33.05 3.79
CA GLN A 370 30.73 33.19 2.44
C GLN A 370 30.58 34.63 1.94
N GLU A 371 29.44 35.28 2.20
CA GLU A 371 29.21 36.68 1.85
C GLU A 371 30.10 37.65 2.64
N GLN A 372 30.32 37.38 3.93
CA GLN A 372 31.27 38.17 4.73
C GLN A 372 32.69 38.01 4.19
N THR A 373 33.08 36.79 3.82
CA THR A 373 34.41 36.50 3.27
C THR A 373 34.60 37.20 1.94
N THR A 374 33.60 37.20 1.05
CA THR A 374 33.67 37.93 -0.23
C THR A 374 33.82 39.43 0.01
N ARG A 375 33.04 40.02 0.93
CA ARG A 375 33.18 41.44 1.32
C ARG A 375 34.60 41.75 1.81
N ILE A 376 35.12 40.99 2.77
CA ILE A 376 36.47 41.16 3.31
C ILE A 376 37.53 41.02 2.20
N THR A 377 37.39 40.05 1.29
CA THR A 377 38.34 39.91 0.17
C THR A 377 38.32 41.12 -0.75
N THR A 378 37.15 41.69 -1.07
CA THR A 378 37.05 42.90 -1.90
C THR A 378 37.62 44.13 -1.19
N GLU A 379 37.42 44.26 0.12
CA GLU A 379 38.02 45.35 0.91
C GLU A 379 39.54 45.21 0.99
N LYS A 380 40.04 43.99 1.21
CA LYS A 380 41.48 43.70 1.19
C LYS A 380 42.11 44.07 -0.15
N GLU A 381 41.44 43.78 -1.27
CA GLU A 381 41.91 44.18 -2.61
C GLU A 381 41.91 45.70 -2.80
N LYS A 382 40.89 46.42 -2.29
CA LYS A 382 40.87 47.90 -2.32
C LYS A 382 42.02 48.49 -1.53
N ILE A 383 42.22 48.04 -0.29
CA ILE A 383 43.31 48.49 0.58
C ILE A 383 44.67 48.16 -0.05
N ALA A 384 44.82 46.99 -0.68
CA ALA A 384 46.06 46.63 -1.37
C ALA A 384 46.37 47.60 -2.53
N LYS A 385 45.37 47.99 -3.32
CA LYS A 385 45.52 49.00 -4.39
C LYS A 385 45.88 50.37 -3.82
N GLU A 386 45.24 50.81 -2.74
CA GLU A 386 45.55 52.09 -2.08
C GLU A 386 46.98 52.09 -1.50
N LEU A 387 47.40 51.00 -0.86
CA LEU A 387 48.78 50.85 -0.37
C LEU A 387 49.80 50.90 -1.50
N GLN A 388 49.50 50.30 -2.66
CA GLN A 388 50.38 50.38 -3.82
C GLN A 388 50.52 51.82 -4.33
N GLN A 389 49.41 52.55 -4.45
CA GLN A 389 49.43 53.97 -4.83
C GLN A 389 50.21 54.83 -3.83
N ILE A 390 50.07 54.58 -2.52
CA ILE A 390 50.83 55.30 -1.50
C ILE A 390 52.33 54.98 -1.60
N LYS A 391 52.69 53.72 -1.84
CA LYS A 391 54.11 53.33 -2.05
C LYS A 391 54.72 54.02 -3.26
N GLU A 392 54.00 54.07 -4.39
CA GLU A 392 54.43 54.76 -5.60
C GLU A 392 54.61 56.26 -5.36
N LYS A 393 53.65 56.91 -4.69
CA LYS A 393 53.76 58.33 -4.29
C LYS A 393 54.95 58.58 -3.36
N ASN A 394 55.16 57.74 -2.35
CA ASN A 394 56.31 57.87 -1.46
C ASN A 394 57.64 57.68 -2.19
N HIS A 395 57.73 56.74 -3.13
CA HIS A 395 58.93 56.58 -3.95
C HIS A 395 59.18 57.83 -4.81
N LEU A 396 58.14 58.41 -5.41
CA LEU A 396 58.29 59.63 -6.21
C LEU A 396 58.77 60.80 -5.34
N LEU A 397 58.17 60.98 -4.17
CA LEU A 397 58.55 62.03 -3.22
C LEU A 397 59.98 61.85 -2.69
N GLN A 398 60.41 60.62 -2.41
CA GLN A 398 61.80 60.34 -2.02
C GLN A 398 62.78 60.68 -3.14
N LYS A 399 62.40 60.46 -4.41
CA LYS A 399 63.22 60.82 -5.56
C LYS A 399 63.33 62.34 -5.71
N GLU A 400 62.22 63.06 -5.63
CA GLU A 400 62.19 64.53 -5.63
C GLU A 400 63.06 65.08 -4.49
N LEU A 401 62.88 64.60 -3.26
CA LEU A 401 63.68 65.02 -2.11
C LEU A 401 65.18 64.73 -2.28
N ALA A 402 65.54 63.62 -2.92
CA ALA A 402 66.94 63.29 -3.21
C ALA A 402 67.54 64.22 -4.27
N GLU A 403 66.74 64.63 -5.25
CA GLU A 403 67.13 65.58 -6.29
C GLU A 403 67.30 66.99 -5.71
N ASP A 404 66.34 67.45 -4.89
CA ASP A 404 66.41 68.71 -4.15
C ASP A 404 67.64 68.76 -3.23
N ASN A 405 67.93 67.69 -2.49
CA ASN A 405 69.12 67.60 -1.62
C ASN A 405 70.41 67.66 -2.44
N LYS A 406 70.45 67.04 -3.63
CA LYS A 406 71.62 67.10 -4.51
C LYS A 406 71.83 68.52 -5.03
N GLU A 407 70.76 69.19 -5.45
CA GLU A 407 70.82 70.58 -5.90
C GLU A 407 71.28 71.51 -4.76
N LEU A 408 70.75 71.31 -3.56
CA LEU A 408 71.16 72.09 -2.38
C LEU A 408 72.64 71.88 -2.05
N LEU A 409 73.14 70.64 -2.13
CA LEU A 409 74.56 70.34 -1.95
C LEU A 409 75.45 71.04 -3.00
N GLU A 410 74.98 71.11 -4.24
CA GLU A 410 75.67 71.81 -5.32
C GLU A 410 75.72 73.32 -5.06
N GLN A 411 74.61 73.92 -4.62
CA GLN A 411 74.56 75.33 -4.22
C GLN A 411 75.49 75.64 -3.03
N VAL A 412 75.55 74.76 -2.04
CA VAL A 412 76.48 74.89 -0.90
C VAL A 412 77.94 74.82 -1.37
N HIS A 413 78.25 73.93 -2.31
CA HIS A 413 79.61 73.80 -2.85
C HIS A 413 80.05 75.08 -3.59
N ILE A 414 79.17 75.68 -4.39
CA ILE A 414 79.44 76.95 -5.08
C ILE A 414 79.71 78.07 -4.06
N LEU A 415 78.89 78.18 -3.01
CA LEU A 415 79.09 79.18 -1.96
C LEU A 415 80.41 78.97 -1.21
N GLN A 416 80.82 77.73 -0.97
CA GLN A 416 82.13 77.42 -0.37
C GLN A 416 83.29 77.94 -1.25
N GLN A 417 83.24 77.67 -2.56
CA GLN A 417 84.27 78.16 -3.49
C GLN A 417 84.37 79.68 -3.50
N GLU A 418 83.22 80.37 -3.49
CA GLU A 418 83.18 81.84 -3.48
C GLU A 418 83.79 82.41 -2.18
N LEU A 419 83.51 81.78 -1.03
CA LEU A 419 84.09 82.17 0.26
C LEU A 419 85.60 81.94 0.32
N GLU A 420 86.10 80.82 -0.21
CA GLU A 420 87.54 80.55 -0.32
C GLU A 420 88.24 81.61 -1.17
N HIS A 421 87.64 82.00 -2.29
CA HIS A 421 88.16 83.05 -3.16
C HIS A 421 88.32 84.38 -2.42
N TYR A 422 87.29 84.83 -1.69
CA TYR A 422 87.34 86.05 -0.89
C TYR A 422 88.38 86.00 0.25
N PHE A 423 88.61 84.82 0.83
CA PHE A 423 89.62 84.65 1.88
C PHE A 423 91.05 84.81 1.35
N GLU A 424 91.35 84.23 0.19
CA GLU A 424 92.67 84.36 -0.46
C GLU A 424 93.00 85.79 -0.86
N GLU A 425 92.03 86.54 -1.37
CA GLU A 425 92.19 87.95 -1.74
C GLU A 425 92.56 88.81 -0.52
N ASN A 426 91.88 88.57 0.61
CA ASN A 426 92.16 89.27 1.87
C ASN A 426 93.55 89.01 2.45
N GLN A 427 94.16 87.84 2.19
CA GLN A 427 95.52 87.56 2.63
C GLN A 427 96.58 88.34 1.84
N LYS A 428 96.38 88.56 0.54
CA LYS A 428 97.35 89.25 -0.33
C LYS A 428 97.55 90.72 0.04
N LEU A 429 96.56 91.36 0.66
CA LEU A 429 96.60 92.78 1.04
C LEU A 429 97.45 93.09 2.31
N LYS A 430 98.02 92.09 3.01
CA LYS A 430 98.62 92.27 4.37
C LYS A 430 100.17 92.18 4.51
N GLN A 431 101.02 92.20 3.46
CA GLN A 431 102.51 92.08 3.59
C GLN A 431 103.33 93.40 3.37
N LYS A 432 104.51 93.60 4.04
CA LYS A 432 105.38 94.84 4.10
C LYS A 432 106.86 94.66 3.59
N PRO A 433 107.60 95.71 3.10
CA PRO A 433 108.95 95.62 2.45
C PRO A 433 110.23 95.96 3.30
N LEU A 434 111.46 95.68 2.79
CA LEU A 434 112.82 95.70 3.45
C LEU A 434 113.71 96.97 3.18
N LEU A 435 114.71 97.34 4.04
CA LEU A 435 115.47 98.64 4.05
C LEU A 435 117.05 98.56 4.09
N PHE A 436 117.79 99.46 3.38
CA PHE A 436 119.30 99.59 3.28
C PHE A 436 119.85 101.05 3.29
N GLY A 437 121.13 101.31 3.69
CA GLY A 437 121.84 102.62 3.55
C GLY A 437 122.55 103.20 4.80
N ALA A 438 122.94 102.39 5.78
CA ALA A 438 123.49 102.85 7.07
C ALA A 438 124.91 103.51 7.06
N PRO A 439 125.93 103.04 6.30
CA PRO A 439 127.30 103.55 6.41
C PRO A 439 127.50 104.96 5.85
N GLU A 440 126.73 105.37 4.85
CA GLU A 440 126.78 106.71 4.24
C GLU A 440 126.37 107.78 5.25
N ARG A 441 125.40 107.48 6.11
CA ARG A 441 124.91 108.40 7.16
C ARG A 441 125.99 108.77 8.17
N VAL A 442 126.90 107.85 8.49
CA VAL A 442 127.99 108.11 9.47
C VAL A 442 129.05 109.04 8.89
N LYS A 443 129.39 108.92 7.60
CA LYS A 443 130.39 109.80 6.94
C LYS A 443 129.92 111.25 6.83
N GLN A 444 128.60 111.47 6.79
CA GLN A 444 128.02 112.81 6.70
C GLN A 444 128.09 113.58 8.02
N GLN A 445 128.48 112.95 9.13
CA GLN A 445 128.57 113.61 10.43
C GLN A 445 129.68 114.68 10.46
N LEU A 446 129.40 115.76 11.19
CA LEU A 446 130.27 116.95 11.25
C LEU A 446 131.70 116.62 11.71
N ASN A 447 131.84 115.75 12.71
CA ASN A 447 133.15 115.32 13.20
C ASN A 447 133.96 114.64 12.09
N TYR A 448 133.37 113.72 11.33
CA TYR A 448 134.07 113.07 10.23
C TYR A 448 134.54 114.10 9.18
N GLN A 449 133.66 115.01 8.78
CA GLN A 449 133.98 116.04 7.79
C GLN A 449 135.09 116.99 8.26
N LEU A 450 135.06 117.41 9.53
CA LEU A 450 136.08 118.29 10.11
C LEU A 450 137.45 117.61 10.14
N GLY A 451 137.54 116.39 10.66
CA GLY A 451 138.82 115.70 10.72
C GLY A 451 139.32 115.25 9.34
N ALA A 452 138.44 114.96 8.39
CA ALA A 452 138.84 114.74 6.99
C ALA A 452 139.53 115.99 6.42
N LYS A 453 138.94 117.18 6.62
CA LYS A 453 139.55 118.44 6.19
C LYS A 453 140.85 118.76 6.92
N MET A 454 140.96 118.37 8.19
CA MET A 454 142.23 118.48 8.95
C MET A 454 143.34 117.67 8.31
N ILE A 455 143.08 116.42 7.98
CA ILE A 455 144.07 115.53 7.36
C ILE A 455 144.50 116.11 6.00
N GLU A 456 143.54 116.56 5.20
CA GLU A 456 143.78 117.12 3.88
C GLU A 456 144.73 118.33 3.93
N ASN A 457 144.42 119.30 4.80
CA ASN A 457 145.19 120.54 4.93
C ASN A 457 146.51 120.37 5.71
N SER A 458 146.62 119.34 6.56
CA SER A 458 147.83 119.07 7.35
C SER A 458 149.06 118.69 6.52
N ARG A 459 148.89 118.42 5.23
CA ARG A 459 149.97 118.03 4.31
C ARG A 459 150.80 119.21 3.79
N SER A 460 150.40 120.46 4.07
CA SER A 460 151.11 121.67 3.61
C SER A 460 151.18 122.71 4.72
N LEU A 461 152.32 123.42 4.83
CA LEU A 461 152.52 124.49 5.82
C LEU A 461 151.52 125.64 5.64
N PHE A 462 151.26 126.05 4.40
CA PHE A 462 150.21 127.04 4.10
C PHE A 462 148.80 126.49 4.37
N GLY A 463 148.62 125.17 4.19
CA GLY A 463 147.38 124.48 4.56
C GLY A 463 147.12 124.59 6.05
N TRP A 464 148.13 124.36 6.90
CA TRP A 464 148.05 124.52 8.35
C TRP A 464 147.74 125.96 8.77
N LEU A 465 148.33 126.97 8.15
CA LEU A 465 148.00 128.38 8.45
C LEU A 465 146.54 128.73 8.10
N LYS A 466 145.98 128.16 7.03
CA LYS A 466 144.56 128.36 6.63
C LYS A 466 143.56 127.51 7.42
N MET A 467 144.03 126.55 8.22
CA MET A 467 143.18 125.59 8.95
C MET A 467 142.04 126.21 9.75
N PRO A 468 142.26 127.27 10.56
CA PRO A 468 141.19 127.81 11.40
C PRO A 468 139.99 128.29 10.56
N PHE A 469 140.25 128.86 9.38
CA PHE A 469 139.21 129.34 8.48
C PHE A 469 138.50 128.20 7.75
N SER A 470 139.21 127.17 7.28
CA SER A 470 138.60 126.02 6.61
C SER A 470 137.68 125.22 7.53
N LEU A 471 138.07 125.04 8.79
CA LEU A 471 137.25 124.34 9.78
C LEU A 471 136.01 125.14 10.19
N SER A 472 136.19 126.46 10.34
CA SER A 472 135.07 127.38 10.58
C SER A 472 134.06 127.33 9.43
N HIS A 473 134.52 127.26 8.17
CA HIS A 473 133.66 127.13 7.00
C HIS A 473 132.78 125.88 7.06
N ILE A 474 133.36 124.69 7.29
CA ILE A 474 132.62 123.42 7.37
C ILE A 474 131.61 123.45 8.52
N GLN A 475 131.98 123.99 9.69
CA GLN A 475 131.04 124.14 10.80
C GLN A 475 129.86 125.05 10.45
N ARG A 476 130.12 126.12 9.69
CA ARG A 476 129.09 127.05 9.23
C ARG A 476 128.16 126.37 8.22
N GLU A 477 128.69 125.68 7.22
CA GLU A 477 127.91 124.93 6.23
C GLU A 477 127.06 123.83 6.88
N TYR A 478 127.63 123.03 7.78
CA TYR A 478 126.86 122.00 8.48
C TYR A 478 125.74 122.60 9.34
N LYS A 479 125.99 123.72 10.03
CA LYS A 479 124.94 124.43 10.76
C LYS A 479 123.85 124.96 9.82
N MET A 480 124.21 125.45 8.63
CA MET A 480 123.24 125.90 7.63
C MET A 480 122.43 124.73 7.07
N HIS A 481 123.07 123.62 6.68
CA HIS A 481 122.39 122.40 6.19
C HIS A 481 121.45 121.81 7.25
N LYS A 482 121.87 121.79 8.53
CA LYS A 482 121.01 121.34 9.63
C LYS A 482 119.82 122.28 9.88
N LYS A 483 119.97 123.59 9.62
CA LYS A 483 118.92 124.59 9.83
C LYS A 483 117.91 124.65 8.67
N TYR A 484 118.33 124.32 7.45
CA TYR A 484 117.47 124.34 6.25
C TYR A 484 116.77 123.00 5.95
N ASN A 485 117.34 121.85 6.32
CA ASN A 485 116.73 120.53 6.06
C ASN A 485 116.18 119.87 7.34
N GLN A 486 115.13 120.46 7.91
CA GLN A 486 114.39 119.92 9.07
C GLN A 486 113.63 118.59 8.81
N GLN A 487 113.70 118.01 7.61
CA GLN A 487 113.00 116.76 7.24
C GLN A 487 113.80 115.46 7.45
N GLN A 488 115.02 115.51 8.00
CA GLN A 488 115.80 114.28 8.28
C GLN A 488 115.52 113.63 9.65
N GLU A 489 114.54 114.09 10.44
CA GLU A 489 114.23 113.51 11.76
C GLU A 489 113.37 112.23 11.73
N ASN A 490 112.80 111.83 10.59
CA ASN A 490 111.97 110.63 10.46
C ASN A 490 112.62 109.51 9.64
N LEU A 491 113.84 109.13 10.00
CA LEU A 491 114.43 107.92 9.45
C LEU A 491 114.56 106.85 10.52
N PRO A 492 114.29 105.57 10.18
CA PRO A 492 114.33 104.47 11.13
C PRO A 492 115.70 104.37 11.82
N LYS A 493 115.72 103.74 12.99
CA LYS A 493 116.96 103.60 13.76
C LYS A 493 117.98 102.88 12.89
N LEU A 494 119.24 103.29 12.99
CA LEU A 494 120.32 102.73 12.17
C LEU A 494 120.39 101.19 12.26
N GLU A 495 119.95 100.59 13.37
CA GLU A 495 119.87 99.14 13.63
C GLU A 495 118.81 98.39 12.79
N GLU A 496 117.78 99.09 12.29
CA GLU A 496 116.70 98.51 11.47
C GLU A 496 117.09 98.35 10.00
N TYR A 497 118.26 98.91 9.64
CA TYR A 497 118.84 98.77 8.31
C TYR A 497 119.67 97.50 8.25
N GLN A 498 119.48 96.72 7.19
CA GLN A 498 120.15 95.43 7.05
C GLN A 498 121.69 95.55 7.00
N ASP A 499 122.22 96.72 6.61
CA ASP A 499 123.65 97.03 6.46
C ASP A 499 124.27 97.81 7.65
N TYR A 500 123.58 97.87 8.80
CA TYR A 500 124.01 98.57 10.00
C TYR A 500 125.46 98.30 10.42
N VAL A 501 125.90 97.04 10.40
CA VAL A 501 127.24 96.61 10.86
C VAL A 501 128.37 97.32 10.10
N GLN A 502 128.15 97.68 8.84
CA GLN A 502 129.16 98.41 8.05
C GLN A 502 129.33 99.86 8.52
N SER A 503 128.30 100.46 9.13
CA SER A 503 128.33 101.83 9.62
C SER A 503 129.23 102.02 10.87
N GLU A 504 129.38 101.00 11.71
CA GLU A 504 130.28 101.06 12.87
C GLU A 504 131.76 101.15 12.48
N LYS A 505 132.17 100.41 11.44
CA LYS A 505 133.58 100.40 10.97
C LYS A 505 134.06 101.80 10.56
N VAL A 506 133.17 102.63 10.01
CA VAL A 506 133.48 104.00 9.56
C VAL A 506 133.89 104.92 10.72
N LYS A 507 133.33 104.74 11.93
CA LYS A 507 133.68 105.57 13.10
C LYS A 507 135.13 105.36 13.58
N GLY A 508 135.75 104.24 13.21
CA GLY A 508 137.16 103.96 13.51
C GLY A 508 138.16 104.77 12.67
N HIS A 509 137.72 105.48 11.63
CA HIS A 509 138.62 106.24 10.76
C HIS A 509 139.28 107.44 11.47
N LEU A 510 140.54 107.74 11.10
CA LEU A 510 141.27 108.89 11.64
C LEU A 510 140.52 110.22 11.46
N SER A 511 139.81 110.38 10.35
CA SER A 511 138.98 111.55 10.08
C SER A 511 137.90 111.76 11.14
N TYR A 512 137.23 110.69 11.57
CA TYR A 512 136.23 110.76 12.63
C TYR A 512 136.89 111.15 13.96
N GLN A 513 137.98 110.45 14.32
CA GLN A 513 138.68 110.64 15.59
C GLN A 513 139.30 112.04 15.72
N LEU A 514 139.90 112.58 14.65
CA LEU A 514 140.49 113.92 14.66
C LEU A 514 139.43 115.01 14.82
N GLY A 515 138.32 114.91 14.08
CA GLY A 515 137.28 115.92 14.20
C GLY A 515 136.51 115.82 15.51
N GLU A 516 136.36 114.62 16.07
CA GLU A 516 135.84 114.46 17.43
C GLU A 516 136.76 115.12 18.46
N LEU A 517 138.07 114.92 18.33
CA LEU A 517 139.06 115.54 19.23
C LEU A 517 139.06 117.06 19.14
N TYR A 518 138.83 117.61 17.94
CA TYR A 518 138.68 119.05 17.72
C TYR A 518 137.40 119.60 18.32
N LEU A 519 136.28 118.90 18.18
CA LEU A 519 135.01 119.37 18.74
C LEU A 519 134.98 119.30 20.27
N LYS A 520 135.70 118.36 20.88
CA LYS A 520 135.72 118.18 22.33
C LYS A 520 136.70 119.08 23.09
N ASN A 521 137.75 119.59 22.43
CA ASN A 521 138.81 120.35 23.10
C ASN A 521 138.92 121.78 22.56
N ASN A 522 139.24 122.73 23.44
CA ASN A 522 139.67 124.06 23.01
C ASN A 522 141.00 123.98 22.24
N ILE A 523 141.25 124.95 21.36
CA ILE A 523 142.35 124.94 20.36
C ILE A 523 143.71 124.55 20.96
N LEU A 524 144.08 125.13 22.12
CA LEU A 524 145.33 124.78 22.82
C LEU A 524 145.37 123.31 23.25
N GLY A 525 144.26 122.81 23.83
CA GLY A 525 144.14 121.40 24.22
C GLY A 525 144.11 120.43 23.03
N PHE A 526 143.55 120.85 21.89
CA PHE A 526 143.61 120.11 20.64
C PHE A 526 145.06 119.98 20.15
N LEU A 527 145.81 121.08 20.07
CA LEU A 527 147.19 121.08 19.58
C LEU A 527 148.14 120.24 20.46
N VAL A 528 147.98 120.27 21.79
CA VAL A 528 148.79 119.47 22.73
C VAL A 528 148.52 117.97 22.58
N LYS A 529 147.26 117.58 22.33
CA LYS A 529 146.85 116.16 22.24
C LYS A 529 146.94 115.58 20.83
N LEU A 530 147.02 116.43 19.80
CA LEU A 530 147.11 116.03 18.39
C LEU A 530 148.22 115.01 18.11
N PRO A 531 149.47 115.16 18.61
CA PRO A 531 150.55 114.21 18.32
C PRO A 531 150.25 112.81 18.87
N ASN A 532 149.57 112.71 20.02
CA ASN A 532 149.25 111.45 20.68
C ASN A 532 148.20 110.65 19.88
N VAL A 533 147.16 111.32 19.36
CA VAL A 533 146.12 110.64 18.58
C VAL A 533 146.61 110.21 17.21
N VAL A 534 147.43 111.03 16.55
CA VAL A 534 148.06 110.62 15.28
C VAL A 534 149.05 109.47 15.49
N LYS A 535 149.85 109.47 16.58
CA LYS A 535 150.72 108.33 16.93
C LYS A 535 149.92 107.07 17.28
N GLY A 536 148.87 107.18 18.08
CA GLY A 536 148.00 106.07 18.47
C GLY A 536 147.32 105.41 17.27
N PHE A 537 146.78 106.21 16.35
CA PHE A 537 146.17 105.69 15.13
C PHE A 537 147.18 105.00 14.21
N ARG A 538 148.43 105.48 14.12
CA ARG A 538 149.49 104.80 13.35
C ARG A 538 149.95 103.49 13.99
N LYS A 539 149.92 103.38 15.33
CA LYS A 539 150.22 102.13 16.05
C LYS A 539 149.16 101.06 15.84
N ASN A 540 147.88 101.45 15.76
CA ASN A 540 146.74 100.55 15.51
C ASN A 540 146.52 100.22 14.01
N LYS A 541 147.42 100.66 13.12
CA LYS A 541 147.34 100.43 11.66
C LYS A 541 148.34 99.40 11.13
N LYS A 542 149.14 98.79 12.00
CA LYS A 542 149.71 97.45 11.80
C LYS A 542 148.82 96.48 12.57
#